data_AF-A0A1M6X8M3-F1
#
_entry.id   AF-A0A1M6X8M3-F1
#
_cell.length_a   1.000
_cell.length_b   1.000
_cell.length_c   1.000
_cell.angle_alpha   90.00
_cell.angle_beta   90.00
_cell.angle_gamma   90.00
#
_symmetry.space_group_name_H-M   'P 1'
#
loop_
_entity.id
_entity.type
_entity.pdbx_description
1 polymer ?
#
loop_
_entity_poly.entity_id
_entity_poly.type
_entity_poly.pdbx_seq_one_letter_code
_entity_poly.pdbx_strand_id
1 'polypeptide(L)'
;MKIPHIKNAYENIKKECDARLAEIYPFGIPKVAKERYEKELEYLKTSEYLDEYELFRQLSGCCKKSSLTLILRGTDAGSYLVYLMRNSLLNPLPTHYYCEKCGRFEVPNTRLFGIDLPSKKCPDCGELLVSNGFNIPIESVWGIDGKKVQEFTYTVSEEFFPFARRVLEKNYPKNEVVPLGMLQGSLNGHDISTIHAGYIILPEGQTMDDFPNMQGYLDDGEQCMSGNIWDINDSGLQRVQLLPFDRIKNLIEMQRKTGIYLDEISERDMKSISYKDLINTKIYEEDQVSLFCQFTPKTFTEMCHLESFSHNTLKNAKTYSTYRTEVLRKLKDKKEFVSVQCYTREDFFEALLNAGMEREKAFAIAEFIRRGKAISCNQKYQDEWKKFDIPEDIRKVAEEYAYIFPRAHSVEYMLNDAMTAFYMKKDSRAYSRLINMKK
;
A
#
# COMPACT_ATOMS: atom_id res chain seq x y z
N MET A 1 2.22 16.64 -28.29
CA MET A 1 2.83 15.34 -28.68
C MET A 1 2.69 14.40 -27.51
N LYS A 2 2.50 13.08 -27.72
CA LYS A 2 2.37 12.11 -26.62
C LYS A 2 3.75 11.57 -26.21
N ILE A 3 3.94 11.30 -24.93
CA ILE A 3 5.14 10.63 -24.41
C ILE A 3 5.14 9.18 -24.94
N PRO A 4 6.27 8.68 -25.45
CA PRO A 4 6.32 7.35 -26.08
C PRO A 4 6.20 6.23 -25.04
N HIS A 5 5.57 5.12 -25.41
CA HIS A 5 5.50 3.94 -24.53
C HIS A 5 6.86 3.25 -24.34
N ILE A 6 7.04 2.59 -23.18
CA ILE A 6 8.26 1.84 -22.88
C ILE A 6 8.30 0.56 -23.72
N LYS A 7 9.42 0.35 -24.42
CA LYS A 7 9.58 -0.80 -25.31
C LYS A 7 9.58 -2.12 -24.54
N ASN A 8 8.80 -3.08 -25.03
CA ASN A 8 8.66 -4.43 -24.48
C ASN A 8 8.22 -4.46 -23.00
N ALA A 9 7.48 -3.44 -22.54
CA ALA A 9 7.05 -3.33 -21.15
C ALA A 9 6.32 -4.60 -20.68
N TYR A 10 5.35 -5.09 -21.45
CA TYR A 10 4.60 -6.30 -21.13
C TYR A 10 5.48 -7.54 -21.03
N GLU A 11 6.35 -7.77 -22.02
CA GLU A 11 7.24 -8.92 -22.05
C GLU A 11 8.26 -8.89 -20.90
N ASN A 12 8.77 -7.71 -20.54
CA ASN A 12 9.69 -7.52 -19.42
C ASN A 12 9.03 -7.84 -18.07
N ILE A 13 7.83 -7.30 -17.83
CA ILE A 13 7.04 -7.56 -16.62
C ILE A 13 6.71 -9.04 -16.52
N LYS A 14 6.21 -9.63 -17.62
CA LYS A 14 5.84 -11.04 -17.66
C LYS A 14 7.05 -11.93 -17.33
N LYS A 15 8.21 -11.67 -17.95
CA LYS A 15 9.44 -12.43 -17.73
C LYS A 15 9.91 -12.40 -16.27
N GLU A 16 9.89 -11.23 -15.64
CA GLU A 16 10.26 -11.10 -14.22
C GLU A 16 9.29 -11.88 -13.32
N CYS A 17 8.00 -11.75 -13.58
CA CYS A 17 6.97 -12.46 -12.82
C CYS A 17 7.04 -13.99 -13.01
N ASP A 18 7.26 -14.48 -14.24
CA ASP A 18 7.44 -15.90 -14.53
C ASP A 18 8.64 -16.47 -13.77
N ALA A 19 9.77 -15.76 -13.76
CA ALA A 19 10.96 -16.16 -13.04
C ALA A 19 10.71 -16.23 -11.52
N ARG A 20 10.02 -15.24 -10.96
CA ARG A 20 9.66 -15.23 -9.54
C ARG A 20 8.67 -16.33 -9.17
N LEU A 21 7.67 -16.61 -10.02
CA LEU A 21 6.73 -17.70 -9.81
C LEU A 21 7.43 -19.06 -9.76
N ALA A 22 8.40 -19.29 -10.64
CA ALA A 22 9.21 -20.51 -10.63
C ALA A 22 10.08 -20.64 -9.35
N GLU A 23 10.57 -19.51 -8.81
CA GLU A 23 11.32 -19.46 -7.55
C GLU A 23 10.43 -19.78 -6.34
N ILE A 24 9.24 -19.18 -6.25
CA ILE A 24 8.31 -19.37 -5.12
C ILE A 24 7.63 -20.76 -5.18
N TYR A 25 7.34 -21.25 -6.39
CA TYR A 25 6.59 -22.48 -6.61
C TYR A 25 7.38 -23.53 -7.41
N PRO A 26 8.50 -24.06 -6.88
CA PRO A 26 9.35 -25.01 -7.59
C PRO A 26 8.68 -26.35 -7.91
N PHE A 27 7.57 -26.68 -7.23
CA PHE A 27 6.78 -27.91 -7.42
C PHE A 27 5.48 -27.68 -8.21
N GLY A 28 5.38 -26.55 -8.91
CA GLY A 28 4.21 -26.17 -9.70
C GLY A 28 3.37 -25.09 -9.04
N ILE A 29 2.88 -24.17 -9.86
CA ILE A 29 2.13 -22.99 -9.40
C ILE A 29 0.73 -23.42 -8.95
N PRO A 30 0.34 -23.18 -7.69
CA PRO A 30 -1.01 -23.49 -7.21
C PRO A 30 -2.08 -22.78 -8.03
N LYS A 31 -3.23 -23.44 -8.23
CA LYS A 31 -4.34 -22.92 -9.04
C LYS A 31 -4.73 -21.48 -8.67
N VAL A 32 -4.86 -21.20 -7.37
CA VAL A 32 -5.21 -19.85 -6.87
C VAL A 32 -4.19 -18.78 -7.28
N ALA A 33 -2.89 -19.09 -7.17
CA ALA A 33 -1.82 -18.18 -7.57
C ALA A 33 -1.79 -17.98 -9.09
N LYS A 34 -1.96 -19.07 -9.85
CA LYS A 34 -1.99 -19.05 -11.32
C LYS A 34 -3.17 -18.23 -11.85
N GLU A 35 -4.38 -18.47 -11.35
CA GLU A 35 -5.57 -17.73 -11.76
C GLU A 35 -5.44 -16.23 -11.45
N ARG A 36 -4.91 -15.88 -10.28
CA ARG A 36 -4.65 -14.48 -9.93
C ARG A 36 -3.64 -13.84 -10.88
N TYR A 37 -2.53 -14.52 -11.15
CA TYR A 37 -1.47 -14.04 -12.04
C TYR A 37 -1.97 -13.83 -13.47
N GLU A 38 -2.64 -14.83 -14.05
CA GLU A 38 -3.16 -14.77 -15.41
C GLU A 38 -4.21 -13.66 -15.56
N LYS A 39 -5.07 -13.48 -14.56
CA LYS A 39 -6.10 -12.43 -14.60
C LYS A 39 -5.50 -11.02 -14.50
N GLU A 40 -4.52 -10.80 -13.62
CA GLU A 40 -3.86 -9.49 -13.56
C GLU A 40 -3.04 -9.19 -14.83
N LEU A 41 -2.40 -10.19 -15.44
CA LEU A 41 -1.74 -10.01 -16.73
C LEU A 41 -2.73 -9.65 -17.86
N GLU A 42 -3.93 -10.25 -17.85
CA GLU A 42 -5.00 -9.91 -18.80
C GLU A 42 -5.38 -8.44 -18.66
N TYR A 43 -5.64 -7.97 -17.43
CA TYR A 43 -5.97 -6.57 -17.16
C TYR A 43 -4.83 -5.63 -17.54
N LEU A 44 -3.60 -5.97 -17.18
CA LEU A 44 -2.41 -5.18 -17.52
C LEU A 44 -2.25 -5.03 -19.04
N LYS A 45 -2.51 -6.08 -19.82
CA LYS A 45 -2.36 -6.05 -21.28
C LYS A 45 -3.28 -5.04 -21.95
N THR A 46 -4.45 -4.78 -21.36
CA THR A 46 -5.44 -3.82 -21.88
C THR A 46 -5.46 -2.50 -21.13
N SER A 47 -4.60 -2.32 -20.12
CA SER A 47 -4.59 -1.11 -19.30
C SER A 47 -3.75 -0.01 -19.96
N GLU A 48 -4.08 1.23 -19.63
CA GLU A 48 -3.25 2.40 -19.98
C GLU A 48 -2.02 2.52 -19.05
N TYR A 49 -1.89 1.62 -18.06
CA TYR A 49 -0.89 1.68 -16.99
C TYR A 49 0.31 0.74 -17.20
N LEU A 50 0.48 0.23 -18.42
CA LEU A 50 1.54 -0.75 -18.70
C LEU A 50 2.94 -0.19 -18.42
N ASP A 51 3.17 1.07 -18.75
CA ASP A 51 4.46 1.73 -18.53
C ASP A 51 4.72 1.99 -17.05
N GLU A 52 3.70 2.27 -16.25
CA GLU A 52 3.81 2.46 -14.81
C GLU A 52 4.27 1.18 -14.11
N TYR A 53 3.77 0.00 -14.52
CA TYR A 53 4.25 -1.28 -14.00
C TYR A 53 5.69 -1.57 -14.43
N GLU A 54 6.08 -1.22 -15.66
CA GLU A 54 7.45 -1.40 -16.12
C GLU A 54 8.41 -0.42 -15.43
N LEU A 55 7.99 0.82 -15.19
CA LEU A 55 8.72 1.78 -14.36
C LEU A 55 8.87 1.25 -12.94
N PHE A 56 7.80 0.75 -12.32
CA PHE A 56 7.86 0.12 -10.99
C PHE A 56 8.90 -1.00 -10.96
N ARG A 57 8.92 -1.89 -11.96
CA ARG A 57 9.90 -2.98 -12.08
C ARG A 57 11.33 -2.47 -12.15
N GLN A 58 11.57 -1.46 -13.00
CA GLN A 58 12.91 -0.90 -13.20
C GLN A 58 13.40 -0.10 -11.98
N LEU A 59 12.54 0.68 -11.35
CA LEU A 59 12.84 1.43 -10.13
C LEU A 59 13.14 0.47 -8.97
N SER A 60 12.32 -0.57 -8.79
CA SER A 60 12.52 -1.62 -7.78
C SER A 60 13.84 -2.36 -7.99
N GLY A 61 14.13 -2.76 -9.24
CA GLY A 61 15.41 -3.35 -9.59
C GLY A 61 16.61 -2.42 -9.36
N CYS A 62 16.41 -1.10 -9.49
CA CYS A 62 17.44 -0.11 -9.15
C CYS A 62 17.65 -0.03 -7.63
N CYS A 63 16.58 0.06 -6.84
CA CYS A 63 16.64 0.05 -5.38
C CYS A 63 17.44 -1.14 -4.86
N LYS A 64 17.15 -2.35 -5.37
CA LYS A 64 17.89 -3.56 -5.00
C LYS A 64 19.38 -3.45 -5.28
N LYS A 65 19.77 -2.94 -6.46
CA LYS A 65 21.19 -2.77 -6.84
C LYS A 65 21.92 -1.70 -6.01
N SER A 66 21.20 -0.70 -5.52
CA SER A 66 21.75 0.39 -4.72
C SER A 66 21.58 0.19 -3.21
N SER A 67 21.05 -0.95 -2.76
CA SER A 67 20.69 -1.21 -1.36
C SER A 67 19.79 -0.13 -0.75
N LEU A 68 18.92 0.44 -1.59
CA LEU A 68 17.85 1.36 -1.21
C LEU A 68 16.51 0.60 -1.24
N THR A 69 15.46 1.24 -0.74
CA THR A 69 14.10 0.71 -0.81
C THR A 69 13.12 1.79 -1.28
N LEU A 70 12.03 1.34 -1.89
CA LEU A 70 10.88 2.16 -2.24
C LEU A 70 9.62 1.44 -1.77
N ILE A 71 8.57 2.17 -1.43
CA ILE A 71 7.26 1.60 -1.11
C ILE A 71 6.26 2.12 -2.13
N LEU A 72 5.48 1.24 -2.76
CA LEU A 72 4.32 1.67 -3.54
C LEU A 72 3.16 1.95 -2.59
N ARG A 73 2.57 3.13 -2.70
CA ARG A 73 1.43 3.53 -1.87
C ARG A 73 0.12 3.09 -2.51
N GLY A 74 -0.93 3.13 -1.70
CA GLY A 74 -2.29 3.01 -2.20
C GLY A 74 -2.71 1.56 -2.40
N THR A 75 -3.64 1.36 -3.32
CA THR A 75 -4.26 0.06 -3.55
C THR A 75 -3.46 -0.81 -4.51
N ASP A 76 -2.58 -0.17 -5.29
CA ASP A 76 -1.79 -0.81 -6.35
C ASP A 76 -0.68 -1.69 -5.76
N ALA A 77 -0.25 -1.41 -4.52
CA ALA A 77 0.55 -2.31 -3.70
C ALA A 77 -0.10 -3.70 -3.51
N GLY A 78 -1.43 -3.80 -3.65
CA GLY A 78 -2.20 -5.04 -3.60
C GLY A 78 -2.15 -5.89 -4.87
N SER A 79 -1.44 -5.45 -5.92
CA SER A 79 -1.27 -6.23 -7.15
C SER A 79 -0.38 -7.44 -6.92
N TYR A 80 -0.79 -8.58 -7.48
CA TYR A 80 0.04 -9.78 -7.46
C TYR A 80 1.26 -9.64 -8.39
N LEU A 81 1.15 -8.86 -9.48
CA LEU A 81 2.29 -8.52 -10.33
C LEU A 81 3.32 -7.68 -9.57
N VAL A 82 2.86 -6.70 -8.78
CA VAL A 82 3.73 -5.89 -7.89
C VAL A 82 4.49 -6.77 -6.89
N TYR A 83 3.79 -7.71 -6.24
CA TYR A 83 4.42 -8.70 -5.35
C TYR A 83 5.50 -9.54 -6.07
N LEU A 84 5.19 -10.03 -7.28
CA LEU A 84 6.11 -10.86 -8.06
C LEU A 84 7.34 -10.10 -8.58
N MET A 85 7.27 -8.77 -8.71
CA MET A 85 8.41 -7.93 -9.09
C MET A 85 9.34 -7.55 -7.91
N ARG A 86 9.18 -8.21 -6.75
CA ARG A 86 10.09 -8.24 -5.57
C ARG A 86 10.38 -6.88 -4.92
N ASN A 87 9.34 -6.17 -4.47
CA ASN A 87 9.55 -4.97 -3.67
C ASN A 87 8.53 -4.79 -2.52
N SER A 88 7.72 -5.80 -2.22
CA SER A 88 6.88 -5.80 -1.02
C SER A 88 6.74 -7.21 -0.45
N LEU A 89 6.68 -7.31 0.88
CA LEU A 89 6.28 -8.53 1.59
C LEU A 89 4.76 -8.77 1.53
N LEU A 90 3.99 -7.81 1.01
CA LEU A 90 2.56 -7.91 0.82
C LEU A 90 2.26 -8.89 -0.32
N ASN A 91 1.93 -10.12 0.04
CA ASN A 91 1.34 -11.10 -0.86
C ASN A 91 -0.20 -10.95 -0.86
N PRO A 92 -0.83 -10.51 -1.95
CA PRO A 92 -2.27 -10.25 -1.97
C PRO A 92 -3.13 -11.51 -2.06
N LEU A 93 -2.54 -12.70 -2.23
CA LEU A 93 -3.30 -13.94 -2.28
C LEU A 93 -4.10 -14.17 -0.99
N PRO A 94 -5.14 -15.03 -1.03
CA PRO A 94 -5.82 -15.47 0.18
C PRO A 94 -4.84 -15.98 1.22
N THR A 95 -5.13 -15.80 2.50
CA THR A 95 -4.37 -16.42 3.58
C THR A 95 -4.23 -17.91 3.31
N HIS A 96 -2.99 -18.42 3.27
CA HIS A 96 -2.72 -19.80 2.88
C HIS A 96 -1.50 -20.39 3.58
N TYR A 97 -1.45 -21.71 3.58
CA TYR A 97 -0.24 -22.50 3.78
C TYR A 97 0.28 -23.01 2.44
N TYR A 98 1.60 -23.03 2.28
CA TYR A 98 2.30 -23.63 1.15
C TYR A 98 3.45 -24.51 1.64
N CYS A 99 3.62 -25.68 1.02
CA CYS A 99 4.72 -26.59 1.30
C CYS A 99 5.82 -26.45 0.25
N GLU A 100 6.97 -25.92 0.64
CA GLU A 100 8.13 -25.74 -0.25
C GLU A 100 8.80 -27.06 -0.67
N LYS A 101 8.38 -28.21 -0.14
CA LYS A 101 8.95 -29.54 -0.46
C LYS A 101 8.12 -30.37 -1.41
N CYS A 102 6.80 -30.24 -1.37
CA CYS A 102 5.89 -31.05 -2.21
C CYS A 102 4.82 -30.24 -2.95
N GLY A 103 4.79 -28.91 -2.79
CA GLY A 103 3.85 -28.04 -3.49
C GLY A 103 2.42 -28.01 -2.92
N ARG A 104 2.15 -28.67 -1.79
CA ARG A 104 0.83 -28.61 -1.15
C ARG A 104 0.43 -27.17 -0.87
N PHE A 105 -0.77 -26.78 -1.28
CA PHE A 105 -1.37 -25.47 -1.04
C PHE A 105 -2.72 -25.61 -0.33
N GLU A 106 -2.93 -24.86 0.75
CA GLU A 106 -4.14 -24.95 1.56
C GLU A 106 -4.60 -23.55 2.00
N VAL A 107 -5.86 -23.20 1.76
CA VAL A 107 -6.49 -21.96 2.23
C VAL A 107 -7.34 -22.29 3.46
N PRO A 108 -6.91 -21.93 4.68
CA PRO A 108 -7.74 -22.13 5.87
C PRO A 108 -8.92 -21.17 5.92
N ASN A 109 -10.02 -21.60 6.54
CA ASN A 109 -11.15 -20.72 6.86
C ASN A 109 -10.81 -19.87 8.10
N THR A 110 -10.25 -18.68 7.89
CA THR A 110 -9.85 -17.75 8.95
C THR A 110 -9.88 -16.31 8.45
N ARG A 111 -10.04 -15.36 9.37
CA ARG A 111 -9.85 -13.92 9.12
C ARG A 111 -8.42 -13.44 9.38
N LEU A 112 -7.56 -14.31 9.92
CA LEU A 112 -6.15 -13.99 10.14
C LEU A 112 -5.42 -13.85 8.79
N PHE A 113 -4.41 -13.00 8.77
CA PHE A 113 -3.40 -12.97 7.71
C PHE A 113 -2.43 -14.13 7.85
N GLY A 114 -1.77 -14.50 6.74
CA GLY A 114 -0.84 -15.62 6.68
C GLY A 114 0.28 -15.57 7.70
N ILE A 115 0.78 -14.37 8.02
CA ILE A 115 1.80 -14.16 9.04
C ILE A 115 1.37 -14.66 10.44
N ASP A 116 0.07 -14.59 10.75
CA ASP A 116 -0.49 -14.98 12.05
C ASP A 116 -0.92 -16.45 12.12
N LEU A 117 -0.91 -17.17 10.98
CA LEU A 117 -1.27 -18.58 10.96
C LEU A 117 -0.37 -19.39 11.92
N PRO A 118 -0.93 -20.35 12.69
CA PRO A 118 -0.14 -21.19 13.57
C PRO A 118 0.84 -22.09 12.79
N SER A 119 1.95 -22.45 13.42
CA SER A 119 2.89 -23.39 12.80
C SER A 119 2.20 -24.74 12.54
N LYS A 120 2.35 -25.27 11.33
CA LYS A 120 1.68 -26.49 10.87
C LYS A 120 2.64 -27.34 10.04
N LYS A 121 2.66 -28.65 10.27
CA LYS A 121 3.38 -29.61 9.41
C LYS A 121 2.53 -29.98 8.21
N CYS A 122 3.19 -30.18 7.07
CA CYS A 122 2.57 -30.66 5.85
C CYS A 122 2.08 -32.10 6.07
N PRO A 123 0.80 -32.40 5.84
CA PRO A 123 0.27 -33.75 6.02
C PRO A 123 0.81 -34.75 5.00
N ASP A 124 1.33 -34.27 3.86
CA ASP A 124 1.78 -35.14 2.76
C ASP A 124 3.27 -35.54 2.91
N CYS A 125 4.11 -34.68 3.48
CA CYS A 125 5.57 -34.93 3.56
C CYS A 125 6.23 -34.59 4.91
N GLY A 126 5.46 -34.08 5.88
CA GLY A 126 5.93 -33.75 7.24
C GLY A 126 6.71 -32.44 7.39
N GLU A 127 7.04 -31.76 6.29
CA GLU A 127 7.79 -30.48 6.29
C GLU A 127 6.99 -29.35 6.95
N LEU A 128 7.65 -28.38 7.58
CA LEU A 128 6.93 -27.21 8.08
C LEU A 128 6.34 -26.40 6.92
N LEU A 129 5.05 -26.06 7.02
CA LEU A 129 4.39 -25.23 6.02
C LEU A 129 4.79 -23.77 6.20
N VAL A 130 5.05 -23.09 5.07
CA VAL A 130 5.14 -21.64 5.01
C VAL A 130 3.73 -21.08 5.00
N SER A 131 3.51 -19.98 5.73
CA SER A 131 2.22 -19.29 5.77
C SER A 131 2.35 -17.88 5.20
N ASN A 132 1.41 -17.49 4.34
CA ASN A 132 1.46 -16.20 3.64
C ASN A 132 0.06 -15.75 3.19
N GLY A 133 -0.06 -14.58 2.58
CA GLY A 133 -1.31 -14.02 2.07
C GLY A 133 -1.97 -13.02 3.03
N PHE A 134 -2.46 -11.91 2.46
CA PHE A 134 -3.14 -10.82 3.17
C PHE A 134 -4.58 -10.61 2.70
N ASN A 135 -5.14 -11.56 1.95
CA ASN A 135 -6.52 -11.54 1.45
C ASN A 135 -6.86 -10.25 0.69
N ILE A 136 -6.01 -9.77 -0.23
CA ILE A 136 -6.32 -8.54 -0.97
C ILE A 136 -6.99 -8.92 -2.29
N PRO A 137 -8.29 -8.63 -2.47
CA PRO A 137 -9.03 -9.03 -3.65
C PRO A 137 -8.51 -8.29 -4.90
N ILE A 138 -8.62 -8.92 -6.07
CA ILE A 138 -8.14 -8.33 -7.34
C ILE A 138 -8.90 -7.03 -7.65
N GLU A 139 -10.18 -6.96 -7.27
CA GLU A 139 -11.07 -5.82 -7.46
C GLU A 139 -10.58 -4.58 -6.71
N SER A 140 -9.92 -4.78 -5.57
CA SER A 140 -9.31 -3.68 -4.82
C SER A 140 -8.21 -2.97 -5.60
N VAL A 141 -7.56 -3.66 -6.53
CA VAL A 141 -6.50 -3.14 -7.38
C VAL A 141 -7.09 -2.65 -8.70
N TRP A 142 -7.75 -3.56 -9.41
CA TRP A 142 -8.13 -3.41 -10.82
C TRP A 142 -9.59 -3.03 -11.05
N GLY A 143 -10.43 -3.02 -10.01
CA GLY A 143 -11.88 -2.98 -10.15
C GLY A 143 -12.46 -4.28 -10.70
N ILE A 144 -13.75 -4.27 -11.03
CA ILE A 144 -14.44 -5.46 -11.54
C ILE A 144 -14.00 -5.82 -12.96
N ASP A 145 -13.70 -4.81 -13.78
CA ASP A 145 -13.49 -4.94 -15.23
C ASP A 145 -12.05 -4.63 -15.68
N GLY A 146 -11.12 -4.42 -14.74
CA GLY A 146 -9.75 -4.04 -15.06
C GLY A 146 -9.52 -2.57 -15.33
N LYS A 147 -10.56 -1.71 -15.24
CA LYS A 147 -10.51 -0.29 -15.63
C LYS A 147 -10.47 0.68 -14.46
N LYS A 148 -10.24 0.19 -13.25
CA LYS A 148 -10.04 1.11 -12.12
C LYS A 148 -8.79 1.97 -12.38
N VAL A 149 -8.93 3.26 -12.16
CA VAL A 149 -7.82 4.22 -12.23
C VAL A 149 -6.75 3.84 -11.21
N GLN A 150 -5.51 3.74 -11.68
CA GLN A 150 -4.33 3.44 -10.87
C GLN A 150 -3.50 4.70 -10.68
N GLU A 151 -2.84 4.82 -9.53
CA GLU A 151 -2.00 5.97 -9.19
C GLU A 151 -0.73 5.48 -8.51
N PHE A 152 0.36 5.44 -9.28
CA PHE A 152 1.66 5.02 -8.78
C PHE A 152 2.34 6.18 -8.04
N THR A 153 2.15 6.20 -6.73
CA THR A 153 2.91 7.07 -5.83
C THR A 153 3.89 6.23 -5.02
N TYR A 154 5.17 6.58 -5.09
CA TYR A 154 6.23 5.88 -4.39
C TYR A 154 6.65 6.67 -3.16
N THR A 155 6.96 5.96 -2.07
CA THR A 155 7.63 6.53 -0.90
C THR A 155 9.09 6.10 -0.92
N VAL A 156 10.00 7.06 -0.87
CA VAL A 156 11.44 6.85 -1.09
C VAL A 156 12.28 7.65 -0.10
N SER A 157 13.59 7.42 -0.11
CA SER A 157 14.58 8.37 0.41
C SER A 157 15.03 9.31 -0.71
N GLU A 158 15.40 10.54 -0.37
CA GLU A 158 15.97 11.52 -1.31
C GLU A 158 17.22 11.00 -2.03
N GLU A 159 17.98 10.09 -1.38
CA GLU A 159 19.14 9.41 -1.98
C GLU A 159 18.76 8.64 -3.27
N PHE A 160 17.48 8.35 -3.50
CA PHE A 160 17.00 7.63 -4.67
C PHE A 160 16.75 8.52 -5.90
N PHE A 161 16.61 9.85 -5.74
CA PHE A 161 16.27 10.75 -6.85
C PHE A 161 17.20 10.61 -8.08
N PRO A 162 18.55 10.64 -7.93
CA PRO A 162 19.44 10.49 -9.09
C PRO A 162 19.30 9.13 -9.79
N PHE A 163 19.03 8.06 -9.04
CA PHE A 163 18.80 6.74 -9.61
C PHE A 163 17.49 6.67 -10.39
N ALA A 164 16.42 7.27 -9.85
CA ALA A 164 15.15 7.38 -10.54
C ALA A 164 15.27 8.22 -11.82
N ARG A 165 15.92 9.39 -11.76
CA ARG A 165 16.18 10.23 -12.95
C ARG A 165 16.85 9.43 -14.07
N ARG A 166 17.91 8.68 -13.73
CA ARG A 166 18.62 7.81 -14.68
C ARG A 166 17.72 6.75 -15.31
N VAL A 167 16.79 6.16 -14.55
CA VAL A 167 15.82 5.20 -15.09
C VAL A 167 14.88 5.88 -16.08
N LEU A 168 14.39 7.08 -15.75
CA LEU A 168 13.49 7.84 -16.63
C LEU A 168 14.18 8.28 -17.91
N GLU A 169 15.35 8.94 -17.82
CA GLU A 169 16.13 9.38 -18.99
C GLU A 169 16.49 8.23 -19.93
N LYS A 170 16.74 7.03 -19.38
CA LYS A 170 17.00 5.84 -20.18
C LYS A 170 15.78 5.38 -20.99
N ASN A 171 14.58 5.45 -20.43
CA ASN A 171 13.35 5.08 -21.13
C ASN A 171 12.87 6.17 -22.10
N TYR A 172 13.12 7.43 -21.77
CA TYR A 172 12.65 8.60 -22.51
C TYR A 172 13.82 9.48 -22.99
N PRO A 173 14.76 8.96 -23.80
CA PRO A 173 16.02 9.67 -24.15
C PRO A 173 15.83 10.91 -25.02
N LYS A 174 14.62 11.15 -25.54
CA LYS A 174 14.26 12.31 -26.35
C LYS A 174 13.39 13.33 -25.60
N ASN A 175 13.05 13.02 -24.36
CA ASN A 175 12.19 13.83 -23.52
C ASN A 175 13.05 14.46 -22.43
N GLU A 176 12.69 15.67 -22.03
CA GLU A 176 13.31 16.28 -20.87
C GLU A 176 12.67 15.73 -19.59
N VAL A 177 13.49 15.33 -18.62
CA VAL A 177 13.06 14.85 -17.30
C VAL A 177 13.40 15.93 -16.28
N VAL A 178 12.37 16.61 -15.79
CA VAL A 178 12.51 17.78 -14.91
C VAL A 178 12.00 17.49 -13.50
N PRO A 179 12.56 18.10 -12.45
CA PRO A 179 12.08 17.89 -11.08
C PRO A 179 10.61 18.26 -10.91
N LEU A 180 9.88 17.48 -10.11
CA LEU A 180 8.54 17.82 -9.63
C LEU A 180 8.66 18.42 -8.22
N GLY A 181 8.22 19.67 -8.05
CA GLY A 181 8.08 20.32 -6.74
C GLY A 181 6.70 20.10 -6.14
N MET A 182 6.64 19.84 -4.83
CA MET A 182 5.38 19.77 -4.06
C MET A 182 5.44 20.69 -2.85
N LEU A 183 4.42 21.52 -2.69
CA LEU A 183 4.29 22.37 -1.50
C LEU A 183 4.00 21.52 -0.27
N GLN A 184 4.78 21.71 0.79
CA GLN A 184 4.60 21.07 2.08
C GLN A 184 4.70 22.13 3.20
N GLY A 185 3.83 22.04 4.21
CA GLY A 185 3.81 22.99 5.31
C GLY A 185 2.42 23.23 5.89
N SER A 186 2.36 23.91 7.03
CA SER A 186 1.10 24.33 7.66
C SER A 186 0.78 25.76 7.28
N LEU A 187 -0.46 26.04 6.88
CA LEU A 187 -0.96 27.40 6.63
C LEU A 187 -0.86 28.32 7.86
N ASN A 188 -0.69 27.74 9.06
CA ASN A 188 -0.57 28.47 10.33
C ASN A 188 0.89 28.68 10.80
N GLY A 189 1.88 28.21 10.03
CA GLY A 189 3.32 28.42 10.26
C GLY A 189 3.97 29.14 9.07
N HIS A 190 5.05 29.87 9.31
CA HIS A 190 5.73 30.68 8.28
C HIS A 190 6.63 29.86 7.33
N ASP A 191 6.67 28.54 7.47
CA ASP A 191 7.55 27.65 6.70
C ASP A 191 6.73 26.80 5.73
N ILE A 192 6.41 27.37 4.57
CA ILE A 192 5.94 26.61 3.41
C ILE A 192 7.19 26.29 2.58
N SER A 193 7.50 25.00 2.45
CA SER A 193 8.61 24.49 1.63
C SER A 193 8.10 23.94 0.30
N THR A 194 8.95 23.96 -0.72
CA THR A 194 8.76 23.22 -1.97
C THR A 194 9.75 22.06 -1.99
N ILE A 195 9.27 20.87 -1.61
CA ILE A 195 10.09 19.67 -1.58
C ILE A 195 10.20 19.03 -2.98
N HIS A 196 11.31 18.35 -3.24
CA HIS A 196 11.44 17.47 -4.40
C HIS A 196 10.51 16.26 -4.22
N ALA A 197 9.55 16.07 -5.12
CA ALA A 197 8.48 15.06 -5.00
C ALA A 197 8.41 14.11 -6.21
N GLY A 198 9.48 14.04 -7.01
CA GLY A 198 9.56 13.16 -8.18
C GLY A 198 10.01 13.90 -9.43
N TYR A 199 9.52 13.43 -10.57
CA TYR A 199 9.87 13.99 -11.88
C TYR A 199 8.64 14.16 -12.76
N ILE A 200 8.74 15.11 -13.69
CA ILE A 200 7.87 15.21 -14.85
C ILE A 200 8.68 14.86 -16.10
N ILE A 201 8.09 14.05 -16.97
CA ILE A 201 8.59 13.80 -18.32
C ILE A 201 7.85 14.76 -19.25
N LEU A 202 8.59 15.69 -19.88
CA LEU A 202 8.02 16.63 -20.84
C LEU A 202 7.87 15.97 -22.22
N PRO A 203 6.86 16.33 -23.03
CA PRO A 203 6.75 15.86 -24.41
C PRO A 203 7.99 16.17 -25.26
N GLU A 204 8.27 15.34 -26.27
CA GLU A 204 9.45 15.49 -27.14
C GLU A 204 9.51 16.91 -27.74
N GLY A 205 10.65 17.59 -27.56
CA GLY A 205 10.91 18.94 -28.07
C GLY A 205 10.31 20.08 -27.24
N GLN A 206 9.61 19.78 -26.14
CA GLN A 206 9.14 20.80 -25.19
C GLN A 206 10.10 20.95 -24.01
N THR A 207 10.14 22.16 -23.45
CA THR A 207 10.90 22.51 -22.24
C THR A 207 9.96 23.07 -21.17
N MET A 208 10.49 23.36 -19.98
CA MET A 208 9.69 24.01 -18.93
C MET A 208 9.10 25.35 -19.38
N ASP A 209 9.75 26.07 -20.31
CA ASP A 209 9.31 27.37 -20.81
C ASP A 209 7.98 27.31 -21.56
N ASP A 210 7.60 26.13 -22.07
CA ASP A 210 6.29 25.89 -22.67
C ASP A 210 5.15 25.86 -21.61
N PHE A 211 5.51 25.82 -20.31
CA PHE A 211 4.61 25.68 -19.18
C PHE A 211 4.85 26.73 -18.08
N PRO A 212 4.82 28.03 -18.39
CA PRO A 212 5.29 29.10 -17.49
C PRO A 212 4.50 29.20 -16.17
N ASN A 213 3.24 28.80 -16.16
CA ASN A 213 2.38 28.82 -14.95
C ASN A 213 2.58 27.62 -14.02
N MET A 214 3.44 26.67 -14.41
CA MET A 214 3.73 25.46 -13.66
C MET A 214 5.21 25.37 -13.27
N GLN A 215 5.92 26.50 -13.22
CA GLN A 215 7.32 26.55 -12.80
C GLN A 215 7.46 27.08 -11.37
N GLY A 216 8.44 26.54 -10.65
CA GLY A 216 8.86 27.04 -9.34
C GLY A 216 10.28 26.63 -9.03
N TYR A 217 10.66 26.75 -7.76
CA TYR A 217 11.97 26.37 -7.26
C TYR A 217 11.80 25.45 -6.05
N LEU A 218 12.61 24.41 -5.99
CA LEU A 218 12.77 23.60 -4.79
C LEU A 218 13.48 24.42 -3.71
N ASP A 219 13.44 23.94 -2.46
CA ASP A 219 14.11 24.60 -1.34
C ASP A 219 15.64 24.76 -1.51
N ASP A 220 16.26 23.90 -2.32
CA ASP A 220 17.68 23.97 -2.66
C ASP A 220 18.00 24.93 -3.83
N GLY A 221 16.97 25.54 -4.42
CA GLY A 221 17.06 26.46 -5.54
C GLY A 221 17.05 25.80 -6.93
N GLU A 222 16.94 24.47 -7.05
CA GLU A 222 16.77 23.82 -8.36
C GLU A 222 15.40 24.20 -8.94
N GLN A 223 15.38 24.60 -10.22
CA GLN A 223 14.13 24.89 -10.93
C GLN A 223 13.33 23.59 -11.09
N CYS A 224 12.02 23.66 -10.85
CA CYS A 224 11.14 22.51 -10.90
C CYS A 224 9.80 22.85 -11.53
N MET A 225 9.11 21.83 -12.01
CA MET A 225 7.70 21.94 -12.32
C MET A 225 6.92 21.84 -11.00
N SER A 226 6.17 22.87 -10.66
CA SER A 226 5.29 22.92 -9.49
C SER A 226 3.94 23.51 -9.90
N GLY A 227 2.85 22.88 -9.49
CA GLY A 227 1.53 23.27 -9.93
C GLY A 227 0.44 22.41 -9.34
N ASN A 228 -0.81 22.79 -9.58
CA ASN A 228 -1.94 21.97 -9.21
C ASN A 228 -1.92 20.66 -10.01
N ILE A 229 -2.30 19.56 -9.35
CA ILE A 229 -2.32 18.24 -9.97
C ILE A 229 -3.25 18.19 -11.19
N TRP A 230 -4.34 18.94 -11.18
CA TRP A 230 -5.27 19.02 -12.30
C TRP A 230 -4.61 19.67 -13.53
N ASP A 231 -3.90 20.78 -13.33
CA ASP A 231 -3.22 21.48 -14.42
C ASP A 231 -2.13 20.61 -15.06
N ILE A 232 -1.37 19.87 -14.24
CA ILE A 232 -0.34 18.93 -14.73
C ILE A 232 -0.99 17.82 -15.56
N ASN A 233 -2.08 17.21 -15.05
CA ASN A 233 -2.76 16.12 -15.73
C ASN A 233 -3.40 16.57 -17.06
N ASP A 234 -4.03 17.76 -17.07
CA ASP A 234 -4.70 18.32 -18.24
C ASP A 234 -3.70 18.79 -19.32
N SER A 235 -2.45 19.02 -18.93
CA SER A 235 -1.36 19.44 -19.83
C SER A 235 -0.69 18.28 -20.58
N GLY A 236 -1.12 17.04 -20.36
CA GLY A 236 -0.56 15.85 -21.02
C GLY A 236 0.87 15.51 -20.56
N LEU A 237 1.27 16.01 -19.39
CA LEU A 237 2.55 15.73 -18.76
C LEU A 237 2.48 14.38 -18.03
N GLN A 238 3.53 13.56 -18.14
CA GLN A 238 3.61 12.33 -17.35
C GLN A 238 4.40 12.58 -16.08
N ARG A 239 3.76 12.28 -14.95
CA ARG A 239 4.33 12.47 -13.62
C ARG A 239 4.79 11.13 -13.04
N VAL A 240 5.99 11.11 -12.49
CA VAL A 240 6.51 10.00 -11.67
C VAL A 240 6.68 10.51 -10.26
N GLN A 241 5.71 10.21 -9.39
CA GLN A 241 5.64 10.81 -8.05
C GLN A 241 6.45 10.00 -7.02
N LEU A 242 7.53 10.60 -6.52
CA LEU A 242 8.44 10.01 -5.54
C LEU A 242 8.42 10.88 -4.28
N LEU A 243 7.64 10.48 -3.29
CA LEU A 243 7.49 11.22 -2.04
C LEU A 243 8.63 10.87 -1.08
N PRO A 244 9.51 11.82 -0.72
CA PRO A 244 10.53 11.58 0.28
C PRO A 244 9.86 11.37 1.64
N PHE A 245 10.26 10.32 2.35
CA PHE A 245 9.76 10.06 3.70
C PHE A 245 10.88 9.64 4.62
N ASP A 246 10.95 10.31 5.76
CA ASP A 246 12.01 10.17 6.74
C ASP A 246 12.14 8.75 7.30
N ARG A 247 11.05 7.98 7.35
CA ARG A 247 11.09 6.58 7.80
C ARG A 247 11.91 5.70 6.85
N ILE A 248 11.85 5.94 5.53
CA ILE A 248 12.65 5.18 4.56
C ILE A 248 14.14 5.46 4.75
N LYS A 249 14.49 6.73 4.90
CA LYS A 249 15.86 7.15 5.23
C LYS A 249 16.36 6.46 6.49
N ASN A 250 15.52 6.39 7.53
CA ASN A 250 15.89 5.74 8.78
C ASN A 250 16.10 4.23 8.62
N LEU A 251 15.27 3.54 7.83
CA LEU A 251 15.44 2.11 7.52
C LEU A 251 16.78 1.84 6.82
N ILE A 252 17.12 2.65 5.81
CA ILE A 252 18.40 2.53 5.07
C ILE A 252 19.59 2.76 6.02
N GLU A 253 19.49 3.75 6.90
CA GLU A 253 20.56 4.03 7.87
C GLU A 253 20.68 2.91 8.91
N MET A 254 19.56 2.33 9.36
CA MET A 254 19.60 1.18 10.27
C MET A 254 20.17 -0.08 9.60
N GLN A 255 19.87 -0.32 8.32
CA GLN A 255 20.55 -1.34 7.52
C GLN A 255 22.07 -1.15 7.56
N ARG A 256 22.56 0.08 7.30
CA ARG A 256 24.00 0.41 7.32
C ARG A 256 24.62 0.19 8.71
N LYS A 257 23.91 0.58 9.78
CA LYS A 257 24.40 0.47 11.16
C LYS A 257 24.42 -0.95 11.69
N THR A 258 23.46 -1.79 11.28
CA THR A 258 23.31 -3.16 11.77
C THR A 258 23.96 -4.20 10.88
N GLY A 259 24.21 -3.88 9.60
CA GLY A 259 24.72 -4.81 8.60
C GLY A 259 23.70 -5.85 8.13
N ILE A 260 22.41 -5.68 8.45
CA ILE A 260 21.32 -6.57 8.02
C ILE A 260 20.58 -5.89 6.88
N TYR A 261 20.55 -6.51 5.70
CA TYR A 261 19.85 -5.95 4.54
C TYR A 261 18.33 -6.00 4.73
N LEU A 262 17.64 -5.00 4.18
CA LEU A 262 16.17 -4.92 4.22
C LEU A 262 15.50 -6.13 3.58
N ASP A 263 16.09 -6.66 2.50
CA ASP A 263 15.57 -7.83 1.77
C ASP A 263 15.91 -9.18 2.43
N GLU A 264 16.69 -9.18 3.51
CA GLU A 264 16.92 -10.36 4.36
C GLU A 264 15.89 -10.50 5.49
N ILE A 265 15.08 -9.47 5.74
CA ILE A 265 14.08 -9.49 6.80
C ILE A 265 12.84 -10.23 6.32
N SER A 266 12.46 -11.30 7.04
CA SER A 266 11.38 -12.21 6.64
C SER A 266 10.06 -11.94 7.35
N GLU A 267 8.97 -12.54 6.87
CA GLU A 267 7.67 -12.50 7.56
C GLU A 267 7.73 -13.13 8.96
N ARG A 268 8.67 -14.07 9.19
CA ARG A 268 8.91 -14.65 10.53
C ARG A 268 9.46 -13.61 11.49
N ASP A 269 10.36 -12.74 11.02
CA ASP A 269 10.88 -11.63 11.81
C ASP A 269 9.76 -10.65 12.15
N MET A 270 8.91 -10.33 11.17
CA MET A 270 7.73 -9.48 11.36
C MET A 270 6.74 -10.05 12.39
N LYS A 271 6.50 -11.38 12.38
CA LYS A 271 5.62 -12.06 13.35
C LYS A 271 6.11 -11.91 14.79
N SER A 272 7.41 -11.75 15.00
CA SER A 272 8.01 -11.59 16.33
C SER A 272 7.84 -10.18 16.93
N ILE A 273 7.31 -9.23 16.15
CA ILE A 273 7.10 -7.85 16.56
C ILE A 273 5.77 -7.74 17.30
N SER A 274 5.83 -7.21 18.52
CA SER A 274 4.64 -6.92 19.33
C SER A 274 4.21 -5.46 19.16
N TYR A 275 2.97 -5.15 19.52
CA TYR A 275 2.48 -3.77 19.55
C TYR A 275 3.31 -2.84 20.45
N LYS A 276 3.93 -3.37 21.51
CA LYS A 276 4.84 -2.60 22.37
C LYS A 276 6.14 -2.26 21.66
N ASP A 277 6.65 -3.19 20.86
CA ASP A 277 7.83 -2.93 20.02
C ASP A 277 7.53 -1.80 19.04
N LEU A 278 6.35 -1.82 18.40
CA LEU A 278 5.88 -0.73 17.53
C LEU A 278 5.79 0.61 18.26
N ILE A 279 5.14 0.69 19.43
CA ILE A 279 5.05 1.94 20.21
C ILE A 279 6.44 2.46 20.61
N ASN A 280 7.35 1.55 21.01
CA ASN A 280 8.70 1.92 21.44
C ASN A 280 9.55 2.53 20.32
N THR A 281 9.18 2.35 19.04
CA THR A 281 9.83 3.04 17.92
C THR A 281 9.62 4.56 17.94
N LYS A 282 8.57 5.04 18.63
CA LYS A 282 8.15 6.44 18.72
C LYS A 282 7.77 7.08 17.37
N ILE A 283 7.39 6.27 16.37
CA ILE A 283 6.93 6.76 15.06
C ILE A 283 5.41 6.94 14.96
N TYR A 284 4.67 6.52 16.00
CA TYR A 284 3.21 6.54 16.05
C TYR A 284 2.67 7.81 16.71
N GLU A 285 1.56 8.30 16.18
CA GLU A 285 0.80 9.41 16.76
C GLU A 285 0.00 8.99 18.00
N GLU A 286 -0.46 9.96 18.77
CA GLU A 286 -1.17 9.73 20.04
C GLU A 286 -2.38 8.80 19.89
N ASP A 287 -3.18 8.99 18.83
CA ASP A 287 -4.38 8.18 18.55
C ASP A 287 -4.04 6.69 18.34
N GLN A 288 -2.97 6.41 17.59
CA GLN A 288 -2.53 5.04 17.31
C GLN A 288 -1.99 4.38 18.59
N VAL A 289 -1.16 5.11 19.35
CA VAL A 289 -0.64 4.66 20.64
C VAL A 289 -1.79 4.35 21.61
N SER A 290 -2.80 5.22 21.66
CA SER A 290 -4.01 5.04 22.49
C SER A 290 -4.76 3.76 22.10
N LEU A 291 -5.04 3.55 20.81
CA LEU A 291 -5.71 2.34 20.33
C LEU A 291 -4.93 1.08 20.69
N PHE A 292 -3.62 1.05 20.45
CA PHE A 292 -2.80 -0.14 20.71
C PHE A 292 -2.69 -0.44 22.21
N CYS A 293 -2.52 0.57 23.05
CA CYS A 293 -2.47 0.40 24.50
C CYS A 293 -3.80 -0.09 25.09
N GLN A 294 -4.92 0.36 24.55
CA GLN A 294 -6.26 0.06 25.08
C GLN A 294 -6.79 -1.30 24.61
N PHE A 295 -6.48 -1.69 23.37
CA PHE A 295 -6.94 -2.97 22.81
C PHE A 295 -5.87 -4.08 22.85
N THR A 296 -4.60 -3.75 23.07
CA THR A 296 -3.48 -4.70 23.26
C THR A 296 -3.41 -5.82 22.20
N PRO A 297 -3.37 -5.48 20.89
CA PRO A 297 -3.46 -6.47 19.82
C PRO A 297 -2.36 -7.54 19.96
N LYS A 298 -2.73 -8.79 19.68
CA LYS A 298 -1.86 -9.98 19.83
C LYS A 298 -1.33 -10.50 18.51
N THR A 299 -2.01 -10.16 17.42
CA THR A 299 -1.71 -10.62 16.07
C THR A 299 -1.39 -9.45 15.15
N PHE A 300 -0.65 -9.71 14.08
CA PHE A 300 -0.37 -8.73 13.03
C PHE A 300 -1.67 -8.24 12.37
N THR A 301 -2.64 -9.13 12.21
CA THR A 301 -4.00 -8.86 11.71
C THR A 301 -4.69 -7.82 12.58
N GLU A 302 -4.71 -8.00 13.89
CA GLU A 302 -5.30 -7.03 14.82
C GLU A 302 -4.55 -5.69 14.82
N MET A 303 -3.21 -5.70 14.69
CA MET A 303 -2.43 -4.47 14.54
C MET A 303 -2.83 -3.71 13.27
N CYS A 304 -2.98 -4.41 12.14
CA CYS A 304 -3.48 -3.81 10.89
C CYS A 304 -4.92 -3.28 11.02
N HIS A 305 -5.80 -3.99 11.73
CA HIS A 305 -7.18 -3.52 11.96
C HIS A 305 -7.22 -2.22 12.75
N LEU A 306 -6.41 -2.12 13.82
CA LEU A 306 -6.32 -0.90 14.62
C LEU A 306 -5.65 0.24 13.86
N GLU A 307 -4.62 -0.07 13.07
CA GLU A 307 -3.98 0.89 12.16
C GLU A 307 -4.96 1.42 11.11
N SER A 308 -5.73 0.54 10.48
CA SER A 308 -6.79 0.94 9.55
C SER A 308 -7.82 1.83 10.26
N PHE A 309 -8.21 1.47 11.49
CA PHE A 309 -9.18 2.24 12.26
C PHE A 309 -8.67 3.65 12.61
N SER A 310 -7.37 3.86 12.85
CA SER A 310 -6.85 5.21 13.09
C SER A 310 -6.96 6.13 11.86
N HIS A 311 -6.91 5.57 10.64
CA HIS A 311 -7.04 6.31 9.38
C HIS A 311 -8.48 6.43 8.88
N ASN A 312 -9.42 5.72 9.48
CA ASN A 312 -10.84 5.84 9.15
C ASN A 312 -11.40 7.18 9.62
N THR A 313 -12.34 7.73 8.85
CA THR A 313 -13.14 8.87 9.31
C THR A 313 -14.48 8.37 9.80
N LEU A 314 -14.85 8.73 11.03
CA LEU A 314 -16.08 8.31 11.68
C LEU A 314 -17.19 9.34 11.46
N LYS A 315 -18.46 8.89 11.42
CA LYS A 315 -19.63 9.74 11.14
C LYS A 315 -19.71 11.02 12.00
N ASN A 316 -19.28 10.94 13.25
CA ASN A 316 -19.34 12.05 14.21
C ASN A 316 -17.95 12.50 14.67
N ALA A 317 -16.95 12.45 13.79
CA ALA A 317 -15.55 12.70 14.12
C ALA A 317 -15.37 13.98 14.96
N LYS A 318 -14.74 13.83 16.13
CA LYS A 318 -14.33 14.93 17.00
C LYS A 318 -12.81 15.07 16.98
N THR A 319 -12.31 16.24 17.39
CA THR A 319 -10.90 16.66 17.26
C THR A 319 -9.99 16.27 18.44
N TYR A 320 -10.44 15.49 19.43
CA TYR A 320 -9.60 15.10 20.59
C TYR A 320 -9.13 13.64 20.52
N SER A 321 -7.94 13.38 21.08
CA SER A 321 -7.14 12.16 20.84
C SER A 321 -7.76 10.84 21.32
N THR A 322 -8.59 10.88 22.35
CA THR A 322 -9.23 9.67 22.91
C THR A 322 -10.54 9.28 22.23
N TYR A 323 -11.05 10.13 21.32
CA TYR A 323 -12.34 9.93 20.67
C TYR A 323 -12.41 8.60 19.91
N ARG A 324 -11.38 8.27 19.12
CA ARG A 324 -11.34 7.02 18.32
C ARG A 324 -11.41 5.77 19.19
N THR A 325 -10.66 5.75 20.29
CA THR A 325 -10.66 4.65 21.25
C THR A 325 -12.05 4.47 21.88
N GLU A 326 -12.70 5.56 22.30
CA GLU A 326 -14.04 5.49 22.88
C GLU A 326 -15.07 4.96 21.87
N VAL A 327 -15.01 5.42 20.62
CA VAL A 327 -15.90 4.93 19.56
C VAL A 327 -15.66 3.46 19.29
N LEU A 328 -14.41 3.02 19.11
CA LEU A 328 -14.13 1.61 18.84
C LEU A 328 -14.56 0.71 19.99
N ARG A 329 -14.42 1.16 21.24
CA ARG A 329 -14.92 0.41 22.41
C ARG A 329 -16.43 0.20 22.30
N LYS A 330 -17.20 1.27 22.07
CA LYS A 330 -18.65 1.19 21.88
C LYS A 330 -19.03 0.32 20.68
N LEU A 331 -18.30 0.41 19.57
CA LEU A 331 -18.54 -0.44 18.41
C LEU A 331 -18.32 -1.91 18.73
N LYS A 332 -17.21 -2.26 19.40
CA LYS A 332 -16.92 -3.64 19.80
C LYS A 332 -17.96 -4.25 20.75
N ASP A 333 -18.71 -3.42 21.49
CA ASP A 333 -19.82 -3.87 22.34
C ASP A 333 -21.12 -4.11 21.54
N LYS A 334 -21.23 -3.62 20.29
CA LYS A 334 -22.40 -3.85 19.42
C LYS A 334 -22.35 -5.23 18.78
N LYS A 335 -23.46 -5.97 18.87
CA LYS A 335 -23.61 -7.31 18.27
C LYS A 335 -23.31 -7.30 16.76
N GLU A 336 -23.74 -6.25 16.08
CA GLU A 336 -23.56 -6.08 14.64
C GLU A 336 -22.08 -5.93 14.25
N PHE A 337 -21.30 -5.20 15.06
CA PHE A 337 -19.86 -5.10 14.81
C PHE A 337 -19.16 -6.43 15.09
N VAL A 338 -19.54 -7.14 16.15
CA VAL A 338 -18.94 -8.44 16.50
C VAL A 338 -19.16 -9.49 15.39
N SER A 339 -20.30 -9.45 14.68
CA SER A 339 -20.60 -10.39 13.61
C SER A 339 -19.77 -10.15 12.34
N VAL A 340 -19.56 -8.89 11.95
CA VAL A 340 -18.87 -8.56 10.68
C VAL A 340 -17.43 -8.07 10.85
N GLN A 341 -17.11 -7.35 11.91
CA GLN A 341 -15.78 -6.81 12.26
C GLN A 341 -15.07 -6.11 11.09
N CYS A 342 -15.74 -5.17 10.44
CA CYS A 342 -15.18 -4.46 9.29
C CYS A 342 -14.31 -3.28 9.73
N TYR A 343 -13.02 -3.30 9.36
CA TYR A 343 -12.04 -2.23 9.61
C TYR A 343 -11.58 -1.54 8.32
N THR A 344 -11.68 -2.26 7.20
CA THR A 344 -11.22 -1.87 5.86
C THR A 344 -12.35 -2.04 4.86
N ARG A 345 -12.19 -1.44 3.66
CA ARG A 345 -13.17 -1.64 2.58
C ARG A 345 -13.23 -3.10 2.12
N GLU A 346 -12.10 -3.81 2.17
CA GLU A 346 -12.01 -5.22 1.82
C GLU A 346 -12.82 -6.09 2.80
N ASP A 347 -12.86 -5.74 4.10
CA ASP A 347 -13.71 -6.45 5.06
C ASP A 347 -15.19 -6.33 4.72
N PHE A 348 -15.64 -5.14 4.30
CA PHE A 348 -17.02 -4.95 3.84
C PHE A 348 -17.32 -5.76 2.58
N PHE A 349 -16.39 -5.77 1.63
CA PHE A 349 -16.53 -6.58 0.43
C PHE A 349 -16.67 -8.07 0.77
N GLU A 350 -15.81 -8.60 1.63
CA GLU A 350 -15.85 -9.99 2.09
C GLU A 350 -17.12 -10.30 2.90
N ALA A 351 -17.56 -9.39 3.78
CA ALA A 351 -18.80 -9.57 4.53
C ALA A 351 -20.03 -9.68 3.61
N LEU A 352 -20.08 -8.87 2.54
CA LEU A 352 -21.16 -8.92 1.55
C LEU A 352 -21.11 -10.22 0.73
N LEU A 353 -19.93 -10.65 0.30
CA LEU A 353 -19.75 -11.95 -0.38
C LEU A 353 -20.20 -13.12 0.50
N ASN A 354 -19.82 -13.10 1.78
CA ASN A 354 -20.21 -14.13 2.76
C ASN A 354 -21.72 -14.13 3.03
N ALA A 355 -22.41 -13.00 2.79
CA ALA A 355 -23.86 -12.90 2.82
C ALA A 355 -24.55 -13.38 1.53
N GLY A 356 -23.79 -13.91 0.57
CA GLY A 356 -24.31 -14.42 -0.71
C GLY A 356 -24.49 -13.35 -1.79
N MET A 357 -23.92 -12.15 -1.60
CA MET A 357 -24.02 -11.09 -2.60
C MET A 357 -23.11 -11.36 -3.81
N GLU A 358 -23.62 -11.10 -5.01
CA GLU A 358 -22.84 -11.10 -6.24
C GLU A 358 -21.65 -10.15 -6.17
N ARG A 359 -20.51 -10.59 -6.68
CA ARG A 359 -19.20 -9.93 -6.53
C ARG A 359 -19.18 -8.49 -7.04
N GLU A 360 -19.78 -8.24 -8.20
CA GLU A 360 -19.89 -6.89 -8.77
C GLU A 360 -20.69 -5.94 -7.86
N LYS A 361 -21.84 -6.40 -7.33
CA LYS A 361 -22.67 -5.63 -6.41
C LYS A 361 -21.95 -5.39 -5.09
N ALA A 362 -21.30 -6.43 -4.53
CA ALA A 362 -20.55 -6.34 -3.29
C ALA A 362 -19.43 -5.30 -3.40
N PHE A 363 -18.69 -5.28 -4.51
CA PHE A 363 -17.63 -4.30 -4.75
C PHE A 363 -18.17 -2.88 -4.87
N ALA A 364 -19.25 -2.69 -5.65
CA ALA A 364 -19.89 -1.38 -5.80
C ALA A 364 -20.35 -0.81 -4.46
N ILE A 365 -20.96 -1.65 -3.60
CA ILE A 365 -21.39 -1.26 -2.26
C ILE A 365 -20.20 -0.99 -1.34
N ALA A 366 -19.15 -1.81 -1.35
CA ALA A 366 -17.95 -1.58 -0.55
C ALA A 366 -17.26 -0.24 -0.93
N GLU A 367 -17.18 0.09 -2.22
CA GLU A 367 -16.68 1.39 -2.68
C GLU A 367 -17.62 2.55 -2.34
N PHE A 368 -18.93 2.30 -2.29
CA PHE A 368 -19.93 3.27 -1.83
C PHE A 368 -19.74 3.61 -0.35
N ILE A 369 -19.58 2.59 0.50
CA ILE A 369 -19.29 2.71 1.93
C ILE A 369 -17.96 3.43 2.15
N ARG A 370 -16.91 3.04 1.41
CA ARG A 370 -15.57 3.64 1.52
C ARG A 370 -15.56 5.14 1.36
N ARG A 371 -16.40 5.67 0.47
CA ARG A 371 -16.49 7.10 0.16
C ARG A 371 -17.45 7.85 1.09
N GLY A 372 -17.92 7.22 2.17
CA GLY A 372 -18.86 7.81 3.13
C GLY A 372 -20.25 8.06 2.57
N LYS A 373 -20.58 7.48 1.40
CA LYS A 373 -21.86 7.77 0.75
C LYS A 373 -23.05 7.19 1.50
N ALA A 374 -22.83 6.14 2.30
CA ALA A 374 -23.85 5.51 3.16
C ALA A 374 -24.45 6.49 4.19
N ILE A 375 -23.69 7.50 4.61
CA ILE A 375 -24.12 8.50 5.61
C ILE A 375 -24.28 9.90 5.02
N SER A 376 -24.25 10.02 3.69
CA SER A 376 -24.28 11.31 3.01
C SER A 376 -25.60 12.04 3.23
N CYS A 377 -25.56 13.36 3.33
CA CYS A 377 -26.74 14.21 3.29
C CYS A 377 -27.30 14.40 1.87
N ASN A 378 -26.62 13.92 0.83
CA ASN A 378 -27.09 14.01 -0.55
C ASN A 378 -28.24 13.01 -0.80
N GLN A 379 -29.41 13.53 -1.17
CA GLN A 379 -30.62 12.73 -1.38
C GLN A 379 -30.41 11.56 -2.37
N LYS A 380 -29.65 11.78 -3.45
CA LYS A 380 -29.35 10.73 -4.44
C LYS A 380 -28.68 9.52 -3.79
N TYR A 381 -27.71 9.76 -2.92
CA TYR A 381 -26.98 8.68 -2.23
C TYR A 381 -27.83 8.03 -1.15
N GLN A 382 -28.69 8.77 -0.46
CA GLN A 382 -29.63 8.19 0.50
C GLN A 382 -30.63 7.25 -0.17
N ASP A 383 -31.17 7.64 -1.32
CA ASP A 383 -32.11 6.82 -2.09
C ASP A 383 -31.42 5.57 -2.66
N GLU A 384 -30.17 5.70 -3.09
CA GLU A 384 -29.35 4.56 -3.54
C GLU A 384 -29.05 3.59 -2.38
N TRP A 385 -28.63 4.11 -1.22
CA TRP A 385 -28.32 3.32 -0.02
C TRP A 385 -29.53 2.53 0.49
N LYS A 386 -30.74 3.11 0.43
CA LYS A 386 -31.99 2.44 0.82
C LYS A 386 -32.37 1.30 -0.13
N LYS A 387 -31.95 1.35 -1.40
CA LYS A 387 -32.24 0.32 -2.41
C LYS A 387 -31.32 -0.89 -2.32
N PHE A 388 -30.14 -0.75 -1.72
CA PHE A 388 -29.24 -1.88 -1.55
C PHE A 388 -29.83 -2.89 -0.60
N ASP A 389 -29.99 -4.13 -1.08
CA ASP A 389 -30.37 -5.28 -0.26
C ASP A 389 -29.12 -5.82 0.45
N ILE A 390 -28.84 -5.25 1.63
CA ILE A 390 -27.69 -5.61 2.47
C ILE A 390 -28.16 -6.08 3.85
N PRO A 391 -27.51 -7.08 4.45
CA PRO A 391 -27.77 -7.48 5.82
C PRO A 391 -27.69 -6.30 6.80
N GLU A 392 -28.62 -6.27 7.76
CA GLU A 392 -28.75 -5.16 8.70
C GLU A 392 -27.50 -4.94 9.56
N ASP A 393 -26.81 -6.02 9.94
CA ASP A 393 -25.54 -5.94 10.67
C ASP A 393 -24.46 -5.18 9.87
N ILE A 394 -24.35 -5.48 8.57
CA ILE A 394 -23.41 -4.81 7.66
C ILE A 394 -23.83 -3.35 7.49
N ARG A 395 -25.13 -3.07 7.31
CA ARG A 395 -25.66 -1.71 7.15
C ARG A 395 -25.32 -0.83 8.34
N LYS A 396 -25.60 -1.28 9.56
CA LYS A 396 -25.37 -0.51 10.78
C LYS A 396 -23.90 -0.21 11.01
N VAL A 397 -23.01 -1.17 10.70
CA VAL A 397 -21.56 -0.95 10.82
C VAL A 397 -21.06 0.00 9.73
N ALA A 398 -21.58 -0.10 8.49
CA ALA A 398 -21.23 0.81 7.40
C ALA A 398 -21.59 2.27 7.71
N GLU A 399 -22.73 2.50 8.38
CA GLU A 399 -23.22 3.84 8.75
C GLU A 399 -22.41 4.53 9.87
N GLU A 400 -21.37 3.90 10.40
CA GLU A 400 -20.45 4.51 11.37
C GLU A 400 -19.26 5.21 10.68
N TYR A 401 -19.04 4.95 9.39
CA TYR A 401 -17.87 5.42 8.64
C TYR A 401 -18.24 6.49 7.59
N ALA A 402 -17.53 7.61 7.66
CA ALA A 402 -17.49 8.64 6.62
C ALA A 402 -16.36 8.40 5.60
N TYR A 403 -15.37 7.60 5.96
CA TYR A 403 -14.33 7.11 5.06
C TYR A 403 -13.75 5.83 5.64
N ILE A 404 -13.40 4.87 4.77
CA ILE A 404 -12.73 3.64 5.19
C ILE A 404 -11.42 3.37 4.46
N PHE A 405 -10.44 2.88 5.20
CA PHE A 405 -9.09 2.68 4.73
C PHE A 405 -8.96 1.38 3.91
N PRO A 406 -8.10 1.36 2.86
CA PRO A 406 -7.78 0.14 2.14
C PRO A 406 -6.85 -0.78 2.94
N ARG A 407 -7.13 -2.09 2.93
CA ARG A 407 -6.33 -3.13 3.58
C ARG A 407 -4.89 -3.18 3.05
N ALA A 408 -4.70 -3.09 1.74
CA ALA A 408 -3.37 -3.11 1.12
C ALA A 408 -2.46 -2.02 1.69
N HIS A 409 -3.00 -0.81 1.86
CA HIS A 409 -2.26 0.32 2.40
C HIS A 409 -1.91 0.12 3.88
N SER A 410 -2.86 -0.40 4.67
CA SER A 410 -2.61 -0.70 6.09
C SER A 410 -1.56 -1.79 6.29
N VAL A 411 -1.61 -2.86 5.49
CA VAL A 411 -0.64 -3.95 5.54
C VAL A 411 0.75 -3.45 5.18
N GLU A 412 0.87 -2.67 4.11
CA GLU A 412 2.15 -2.10 3.69
C GLU A 412 2.75 -1.19 4.78
N TYR A 413 1.95 -0.32 5.40
CA TYR A 413 2.39 0.51 6.52
C TYR A 413 2.85 -0.34 7.71
N MET A 414 2.04 -1.33 8.09
CA MET A 414 2.36 -2.20 9.23
C MET A 414 3.63 -3.03 9.00
N LEU A 415 3.87 -3.51 7.77
CA LEU A 415 5.10 -4.22 7.42
C LEU A 415 6.33 -3.30 7.59
N ASN A 416 6.24 -2.05 7.15
CA ASN A 416 7.33 -1.07 7.26
C ASN A 416 7.58 -0.61 8.70
N ASP A 417 6.51 -0.42 9.48
CA ASP A 417 6.63 -0.09 10.89
C ASP A 417 7.20 -1.29 11.69
N ALA A 418 6.83 -2.52 11.32
CA ALA A 418 7.40 -3.73 11.91
C ALA A 418 8.88 -3.92 11.53
N MET A 419 9.30 -3.57 10.31
CA MET A 419 10.72 -3.51 9.93
C MET A 419 11.48 -2.48 10.77
N THR A 420 10.88 -1.32 11.02
CA THR A 420 11.46 -0.29 11.90
C THR A 420 11.65 -0.83 13.32
N ALA A 421 10.63 -1.50 13.87
CA ALA A 421 10.70 -2.13 15.18
C ALA A 421 11.71 -3.28 15.24
N PHE A 422 11.86 -4.06 14.17
CA PHE A 422 12.88 -5.10 14.06
C PHE A 422 14.28 -4.50 14.21
N TYR A 423 14.61 -3.46 13.44
CA TYR A 423 15.92 -2.80 13.55
C TYR A 423 16.15 -2.17 14.93
N MET A 424 15.12 -1.54 15.51
CA MET A 424 15.20 -1.03 16.87
C MET A 424 15.53 -2.14 17.88
N LYS A 425 14.94 -3.34 17.74
CA LYS A 425 15.25 -4.48 18.62
C LYS A 425 16.66 -5.02 18.38
N LYS A 426 17.18 -4.94 17.16
CA LYS A 426 18.55 -5.35 16.83
C LYS A 426 19.60 -4.41 17.40
N ASP A 427 19.39 -3.09 17.30
CA ASP A 427 20.25 -2.10 17.95
C ASP A 427 19.47 -0.84 18.38
N SER A 428 19.00 -0.87 19.63
CA SER A 428 18.18 0.21 20.20
C SER A 428 18.97 1.50 20.43
N ARG A 429 20.30 1.42 20.61
CA ARG A 429 21.16 2.59 20.81
C ARG A 429 21.45 3.30 19.49
N ALA A 430 21.72 2.55 18.43
CA ALA A 430 21.80 3.09 17.07
C ALA A 430 20.48 3.74 16.67
N TYR A 431 19.36 3.04 16.87
CA TYR A 431 18.03 3.55 16.54
C TYR A 431 17.69 4.82 17.33
N SER A 432 17.90 4.84 18.65
CA SER A 432 17.62 6.01 19.49
C SER A 432 18.44 7.23 19.08
N ARG A 433 19.71 7.06 18.71
CA ARG A 433 20.54 8.17 18.19
C ARG A 433 19.98 8.72 16.88
N LEU A 434 19.56 7.82 15.98
CA LEU A 434 19.00 8.20 14.69
C LEU A 434 17.72 9.04 14.81
N ILE A 435 16.78 8.63 15.68
CA ILE A 435 15.51 9.33 15.84
C ILE A 435 15.61 10.59 16.72
N ASN A 436 16.53 10.64 17.69
CA ASN A 436 16.69 11.79 18.57
C ASN A 436 17.55 12.91 17.97
N MET A 437 18.36 12.63 16.94
CA MET A 437 19.08 13.69 16.20
C MET A 437 18.16 14.66 15.44
N LYS A 438 16.85 14.35 15.36
CA LYS A 438 15.81 15.15 14.70
C LYS A 438 14.97 16.00 15.67
N LYS A 439 15.25 15.94 16.97
CA LYS A 439 14.69 16.85 18.00
C LYS A 439 15.78 17.77 18.49
#